data_AF-A0A940NK63-F1
#
_entry.id   AF-A0A940NK63-F1
#
_cell.length_a   1.000
_cell.length_b   1.000
_cell.length_c   1.000
_cell.angle_alpha   90.00
_cell.angle_beta   90.00
_cell.angle_gamma   90.00
#
_symmetry.space_group_name_H-M   'P 1'
#
loop_
_entity.id
_entity.type
_entity.pdbx_description
1 polymer ?
#
loop_
_entity_poly.entity_id
_entity_poly.type
_entity_poly.pdbx_seq_one_letter_code
_entity_poly.pdbx_strand_id
1 'polypeptide(L)' 'MYNYSGFINYKNVRVEIVNNKTKKSKTIYYNFVEGPLNIEWIDNDTIKIENKILNVEKETYDFRNDKNTLGLII' A
#
# COMPACT_ATOMS: atom_id res chain seq x y z
N MET A 1 26.22 -19.44 11.38
CA MET A 1 25.01 -19.25 12.20
C MET A 1 24.77 -17.75 12.25
N TYR A 2 23.69 -17.25 11.64
CA TYR A 2 23.37 -15.82 11.66
C TYR A 2 22.23 -15.61 12.65
N ASN A 3 22.42 -14.68 13.59
CA ASN A 3 21.37 -14.24 14.51
C ASN A 3 20.99 -12.81 14.10
N TYR A 4 19.72 -12.58 13.78
CA TYR A 4 19.17 -11.25 13.65
C TYR A 4 18.59 -10.83 15.01
N SER A 5 19.05 -9.71 15.55
CA SER A 5 18.42 -9.03 16.68
C SER A 5 18.15 -7.59 16.27
N GLY A 6 16.95 -7.32 15.80
CA GLY A 6 16.52 -5.98 15.41
C GLY A 6 15.05 -5.75 15.78
N PHE A 7 14.75 -4.50 16.11
CA PHE A 7 13.37 -4.03 16.30
C PHE A 7 12.98 -3.31 15.01
N ILE A 8 12.15 -3.94 14.17
CA ILE A 8 11.70 -3.32 12.92
C ILE A 8 10.38 -2.59 13.18
N ASN A 9 10.39 -1.26 13.03
CA ASN A 9 9.23 -0.40 13.29
C ASN A 9 8.38 -0.26 12.03
N TYR A 10 7.73 -1.34 11.60
CA TYR A 10 6.79 -1.31 10.49
C TYR A 10 5.45 -0.70 10.94
N LYS A 11 4.93 0.23 10.13
CA LYS A 11 3.56 0.71 10.29
C LYS A 11 2.67 0.04 9.26
N ASN A 12 1.55 -0.48 9.74
CA ASN A 12 0.46 -0.94 8.91
C ASN A 12 -0.27 0.29 8.34
N VAL A 13 -0.36 0.40 7.02
CA VAL A 13 -1.00 1.53 6.36
C VAL A 13 -2.06 1.05 5.38
N ARG A 14 -3.23 1.70 5.47
CA ARG A 14 -4.36 1.55 4.56
C ARG A 14 -4.66 2.90 3.91
N VAL A 15 -4.78 2.92 2.58
CA VAL A 15 -5.24 4.09 1.83
C VAL A 15 -6.64 3.82 1.26
N GLU A 16 -7.52 4.78 1.47
CA GLU A 16 -8.91 4.74 1.04
C GLU A 16 -9.20 5.92 0.11
N ILE A 17 -9.84 5.62 -1.03
CA ILE A 17 -10.40 6.63 -1.93
C ILE A 17 -11.87 6.83 -1.56
N VAL A 18 -12.29 8.08 -1.42
CA VAL A 18 -13.68 8.47 -1.16
C VAL A 18 -14.22 9.20 -2.39
N ASN A 19 -15.34 8.72 -2.91
CA ASN A 19 -16.07 9.42 -3.96
C ASN A 19 -16.93 10.52 -3.34
N ASN A 20 -16.57 11.78 -3.60
CA ASN A 20 -17.22 12.94 -2.97
C ASN A 20 -18.71 13.10 -3.33
N LYS A 21 -19.16 12.56 -4.48
CA LYS A 21 -20.55 12.62 -4.94
C LYS A 21 -21.41 11.54 -4.29
N THR A 22 -20.94 10.29 -4.30
CA THR A 22 -21.71 9.14 -3.81
C THR A 22 -21.48 8.83 -2.33
N LYS A 23 -20.46 9.45 -1.71
CA LYS A 23 -19.97 9.18 -0.35
C LYS A 23 -19.48 7.74 -0.13
N LYS A 24 -19.37 6.94 -1.21
CA LYS A 24 -18.81 5.59 -1.13
C LYS A 24 -17.29 5.66 -1.04
N SER A 25 -16.71 4.71 -0.32
CA SER A 25 -15.28 4.59 -0.18
C SER A 25 -14.80 3.18 -0.56
N LYS A 26 -13.53 3.08 -0.94
CA LYS A 26 -12.87 1.83 -1.32
C LYS A 26 -11.42 1.87 -0.86
N THR A 27 -10.98 0.79 -0.20
CA THR A 27 -9.55 0.57 0.05
C THR A 27 -8.84 0.29 -1.26
N ILE A 28 -7.83 1.08 -1.57
CA ILE A 28 -7.03 0.89 -2.80
C ILE A 28 -5.63 0.36 -2.50
N TYR A 29 -5.13 0.53 -1.26
CA TYR A 29 -3.79 0.10 -0.88
C TYR A 29 -3.75 -0.36 0.57
N TYR A 30 -3.08 -1.48 0.79
CA TYR A 30 -2.79 -2.02 2.11
C TYR A 30 -1.36 -2.62 2.09
N ASN A 31 -0.45 -2.04 2.87
CA ASN A 31 0.91 -2.55 3.02
C ASN A 31 1.52 -2.21 4.40
N PHE A 32 2.63 -2.86 4.73
CA PHE A 32 3.57 -2.36 5.73
C PHE A 32 4.55 -1.38 5.08
N VAL A 33 4.79 -0.25 5.74
CA VAL A 33 5.77 0.75 5.29
C VAL A 33 6.68 1.16 6.44
N GLU A 34 7.92 1.48 6.09
CA GLU A 34 8.89 2.10 7.00
C GLU A 34 8.85 3.62 6.78
N GLY A 35 8.32 4.35 7.76
CA GLY A 35 8.30 5.82 7.70
C GLY A 35 7.06 6.43 7.01
N PRO A 36 7.18 7.66 6.47
CA PRO A 36 6.06 8.36 5.82
C PRO A 36 5.73 7.71 4.47
N LEU A 37 4.45 7.68 4.12
CA LEU A 37 3.96 7.13 2.85
C LEU A 37 4.03 8.19 1.75
N ASN A 38 4.70 7.88 0.64
CA ASN A 38 4.74 8.69 -0.56
C ASN A 38 3.53 8.40 -1.45
N ILE A 39 2.73 9.42 -1.71
CA ILE A 39 1.51 9.34 -2.52
C ILE A 39 1.49 10.47 -3.54
N GLU A 40 1.33 10.14 -4.82
CA GLU A 40 1.18 11.13 -5.90
C GLU A 40 0.08 10.72 -6.88
N TRP A 41 -0.73 11.68 -7.33
CA TRP A 41 -1.64 11.49 -8.45
C TRP A 41 -0.86 11.66 -9.76
N ILE A 42 -0.93 10.68 -10.64
CA ILE A 42 -0.33 10.74 -11.97
C ILE A 42 -1.31 11.43 -12.93
N ASP A 43 -2.59 11.07 -12.84
CA ASP A 43 -3.70 11.66 -13.60
C ASP A 43 -5.02 11.53 -12.81
N ASN A 44 -6.16 11.61 -13.49
CA ASN A 44 -7.48 11.65 -12.87
C ASN A 44 -7.91 10.33 -12.20
N ASP A 45 -7.42 9.18 -12.67
CA ASP A 45 -7.82 7.86 -12.17
C ASP A 45 -6.63 6.99 -11.78
N THR A 46 -5.40 7.48 -11.96
CA THR A 46 -4.17 6.76 -11.64
C THR A 46 -3.41 7.43 -10.51
N ILE A 47 -3.17 6.67 -9.44
CA ILE A 47 -2.41 7.08 -8.27
C ILE A 47 -1.19 6.21 -8.12
N LYS A 48 -0.08 6.79 -7.67
CA LYS A 48 1.11 6.06 -7.26
C LYS A 48 1.27 6.15 -5.76
N ILE A 49 1.39 4.99 -5.11
CA ILE A 49 1.63 4.84 -3.68
C ILE A 49 2.91 4.01 -3.56
N GLU A 50 3.99 4.62 -3.08
CA GLU A 50 5.35 4.07 -3.12
C GLU A 50 5.76 3.61 -4.54
N ASN A 51 5.90 2.29 -4.73
CA ASN A 51 6.26 1.65 -5.99
C ASN A 51 5.05 1.03 -6.71
N LYS A 52 3.84 1.24 -6.22
CA LYS A 52 2.60 0.72 -6.83
C LYS A 52 1.89 1.84 -7.58
N ILE A 53 1.73 1.67 -8.88
CA ILE A 53 0.87 2.50 -9.73
C ILE A 53 -0.46 1.78 -9.85
N LEU A 54 -1.56 2.42 -9.48
CA LEU A 54 -2.89 1.82 -9.39
C LEU A 54 -3.92 2.70 -10.07
N ASN A 55 -4.74 2.09 -10.94
CA ASN A 55 -5.98 2.70 -11.38
C ASN A 55 -7.05 2.56 -10.28
N VAL A 56 -7.48 3.67 -9.68
CA VAL A 56 -8.31 3.68 -8.46
C VAL A 56 -9.71 3.08 -8.66
N GLU A 57 -10.21 3.08 -9.89
CA GLU A 57 -11.49 2.48 -10.24
C GLU A 57 -11.39 0.94 -10.27
N LYS A 58 -10.33 0.41 -10.88
CA LYS A 58 -10.22 -1.00 -11.26
C LYS A 58 -9.37 -1.83 -10.31
N GLU A 59 -8.36 -1.23 -9.70
CA GLU A 59 -7.30 -1.96 -9.03
C GLU A 59 -7.29 -1.71 -7.52
N THR A 60 -6.69 -2.66 -6.81
CA THR A 60 -6.32 -2.55 -5.40
C THR A 60 -5.01 -3.30 -5.18
N TYR A 61 -4.20 -2.82 -4.23
CA TYR A 61 -3.05 -3.53 -3.75
C TYR A 61 -3.24 -3.93 -2.30
N ASP A 62 -3.02 -5.22 -2.00
CA ASP A 62 -3.00 -5.76 -0.66
C ASP A 62 -1.83 -6.72 -0.57
N PHE A 63 -0.84 -6.38 0.26
CA PHE A 63 0.40 -7.16 0.38
C PHE A 63 0.14 -8.62 0.74
N ARG A 64 -0.99 -8.93 1.42
CA ARG A 64 -1.37 -10.30 1.80
C ARG A 64 -1.73 -11.18 0.61
N ASN A 65 -2.10 -10.56 -0.52
CA ASN A 65 -2.44 -11.23 -1.77
C ASN A 65 -1.27 -11.23 -2.76
N ASP A 66 -0.19 -10.47 -2.48
CA ASP A 66 0.99 -10.44 -3.32
C ASP A 66 1.84 -11.68 -3.07
N LYS A 67 1.79 -12.64 -4.02
CA LYS A 67 2.53 -13.91 -3.95
C LYS A 67 4.06 -13.75 -3.90
N ASN A 68 4.57 -12.54 -4.17
CA ASN A 68 6.00 -12.23 -4.10
C ASN A 68 6.44 -11.61 -2.77
N THR A 69 5.56 -11.46 -1.77
CA THR A 69 5.94 -10.93 -0.43
C THR A 69 6.70 -11.92 0.47
N LEU A 70 7.03 -13.10 -0.04
CA LEU A 70 7.77 -14.17 0.67
C LEU A 70 9.21 -13.81 1.11
N GLY A 71 9.69 -12.59 0.87
CA GLY A 71 11.08 -12.19 1.16
C GLY A 71 11.31 -11.32 2.40
N LEU A 72 10.27 -10.87 3.10
CA LEU A 72 10.39 -9.89 4.20
C LEU A 72 9.92 -10.38 5.57
N ILE A 73 9.67 -11.69 5.70
CA ILE A 73 9.47 -12.33 7.01
C ILE A 73 10.61 -13.34 7.21
N ILE A 74 11.77 -12.84 7.61
CA ILE A 74 12.86 -13.60 8.25
C ILE A 74 13.53 -12.72 9.29
#